data_AF-A0A8T3ZDG3-F1
#
_entry.id   AF-A0A8T3ZDG3-F1
#
_cell.length_a   1.000
_cell.length_b   1.000
_cell.length_c   1.000
_cell.angle_alpha   90.00
_cell.angle_beta   90.00
_cell.angle_gamma   90.00
#
_symmetry.space_group_name_H-M   'P 1'
#
loop_
_entity.id
_entity.type
_entity.pdbx_description
1 polymer ?
#
loop_
_entity_poly.entity_id
_entity_poly.type
_entity_poly.pdbx_seq_one_letter_code
_entity_poly.pdbx_strand_id
1 'polypeptide(L)'
;MGDALESCMRLLEFFPREEVDDYAVKQLRQAMADYLQSKRPWLADVAFEIDGRRCSSLLEALAEKDWEGRLMLRFFSPSLDQNWDYNRPTWLIRIIKGGIGVMESFDYNPYTLQKWDVEAGVQRDEIRLRAHFTKFFVPESIKSHTRRAQSGEELVYASGLLTPEEMWRKVRTGSAIPLQVRFCAYTHTTRYAYEIDLPRGKLVRDFRGGVLQVTGKHIRTAQECYAFDKLLASIDLPENVRKAFVTVFERTDTTVFDIAHALGMLDASARNTLYALVSRKFVTVKGGRPRETYEANIDEITRAAAGA
;
A
#
# COMPACT_ATOMS: atom_id res chain seq x y z
N MET A 1 19.66 11.78 3.15
CA MET A 1 19.81 10.34 3.47
C MET A 1 19.86 10.09 4.98
N GLY A 2 20.45 11.01 5.78
CA GLY A 2 20.52 10.91 7.24
C GLY A 2 19.15 10.84 7.93
N ASP A 3 18.23 11.75 7.60
CA ASP A 3 17.01 11.97 8.39
C ASP A 3 16.04 10.77 8.42
N ALA A 4 15.88 10.04 7.31
CA ALA A 4 14.97 8.89 7.26
C ALA A 4 15.51 7.68 8.01
N LEU A 5 16.81 7.37 7.87
CA LEU A 5 17.44 6.29 8.63
C LEU A 5 17.49 6.64 10.12
N GLU A 6 17.79 7.89 10.45
CA GLU A 6 17.77 8.38 11.84
C GLU A 6 16.38 8.23 12.46
N SER A 7 15.33 8.62 11.73
CA SER A 7 13.95 8.41 12.18
C SER A 7 13.64 6.93 12.40
N CYS A 8 14.02 6.04 11.47
CA CYS A 8 13.86 4.58 11.65
C CYS A 8 14.66 4.05 12.85
N MET A 9 15.87 4.56 13.09
CA MET A 9 16.68 4.18 14.24
C MET A 9 16.02 4.58 15.55
N ARG A 10 15.41 5.78 15.62
CA ARG A 10 14.65 6.23 16.79
C ARG A 10 13.38 5.39 17.01
N LEU A 11 12.73 4.93 15.93
CA LEU A 11 11.60 4.01 16.05
C LEU A 11 11.99 2.66 16.70
N LEU A 12 13.26 2.25 16.69
CA LEU A 12 13.71 1.05 17.41
C LEU A 12 13.56 1.18 18.92
N GLU A 13 13.53 2.40 19.47
CA GLU A 13 13.37 2.63 20.92
C GLU A 13 12.02 2.15 21.46
N PHE A 14 11.02 1.96 20.57
CA PHE A 14 9.72 1.42 20.93
C PHE A 14 9.67 -0.11 21.02
N PHE A 15 10.72 -0.81 20.59
CA PHE A 15 10.78 -2.28 20.60
C PHE A 15 11.39 -2.80 21.91
N PRO A 16 11.09 -4.07 22.30
CA PRO A 16 11.72 -4.69 23.45
C PRO A 16 13.24 -4.67 23.34
N ARG A 17 13.94 -4.31 24.41
CA ARG A 17 15.41 -4.15 24.40
C ARG A 17 16.13 -5.45 24.02
N GLU A 18 15.55 -6.59 24.36
CA GLU A 18 16.05 -7.92 24.01
C GLU A 18 16.00 -8.22 22.51
N GLU A 19 15.17 -7.53 21.73
CA GLU A 19 15.06 -7.70 20.27
C GLU A 19 15.86 -6.65 19.48
N VAL A 20 16.44 -5.65 20.15
CA VAL A 20 17.22 -4.57 19.54
C VAL A 20 18.69 -4.69 19.93
N ASP A 21 19.40 -5.60 19.27
CA ASP A 21 20.85 -5.73 19.36
C ASP A 21 21.56 -5.18 18.10
N ASP A 22 22.90 -5.25 18.09
CA ASP A 22 23.71 -4.80 16.95
C ASP A 22 23.34 -5.52 15.63
N TYR A 23 22.85 -6.76 15.73
CA TYR A 23 22.38 -7.51 14.57
C TYR A 23 21.11 -6.88 14.01
N ALA A 24 20.09 -6.62 14.85
CA ALA A 24 18.85 -5.95 14.44
C ALA A 24 19.12 -4.57 13.80
N VAL A 25 20.03 -3.79 14.39
CA VAL A 25 20.45 -2.48 13.84
C VAL A 25 21.10 -2.63 12.47
N LYS A 26 21.98 -3.62 12.29
CA LYS A 26 22.63 -3.89 11.00
C LYS A 26 21.60 -4.33 9.94
N GLN A 27 20.64 -5.17 10.32
CA GLN A 27 19.56 -5.60 9.42
C GLN A 27 18.67 -4.43 9.00
N LEU A 28 18.31 -3.53 9.91
CA LEU A 28 17.54 -2.32 9.56
C LEU A 28 18.30 -1.45 8.55
N ARG A 29 19.60 -1.22 8.77
CA ARG A 29 20.44 -0.43 7.85
C ARG A 29 20.50 -1.07 6.47
N GLN A 30 20.66 -2.39 6.40
CA GLN A 30 20.67 -3.13 5.14
C GLN A 30 19.30 -3.04 4.44
N ALA A 31 18.21 -3.30 5.15
CA ALA A 31 16.86 -3.22 4.62
C ALA A 31 16.53 -1.82 4.07
N MET A 32 16.95 -0.76 4.78
CA MET A 32 16.83 0.62 4.31
C MET A 32 17.68 0.88 3.06
N ALA A 33 18.91 0.40 3.02
CA ALA A 33 19.77 0.55 1.84
C ALA A 33 19.16 -0.15 0.61
N ASP A 34 18.72 -1.39 0.76
CA ASP A 34 18.09 -2.17 -0.32
C ASP A 34 16.80 -1.50 -0.82
N TYR A 35 15.98 -1.00 0.11
CA TYR A 35 14.78 -0.26 -0.21
C TYR A 35 15.08 1.04 -0.99
N LEU A 36 16.12 1.77 -0.56
CA LEU A 36 16.54 3.03 -1.19
C LEU A 36 17.26 2.84 -2.53
N GLN A 37 17.80 1.65 -2.81
CA GLN A 37 18.38 1.32 -4.11
C GLN A 37 17.32 0.91 -5.14
N SER A 38 16.14 0.45 -4.70
CA SER A 38 15.06 0.07 -5.61
C SER A 38 14.57 1.26 -6.44
N LYS A 39 14.65 1.14 -7.78
CA LYS A 39 14.12 2.15 -8.72
C LYS A 39 12.61 2.00 -8.80
N ARG A 40 11.87 3.06 -8.49
CA ARG A 40 10.41 3.08 -8.61
C ARG A 40 9.97 4.40 -9.25
N PRO A 41 8.99 4.37 -10.16
CA PRO A 41 8.39 5.59 -10.67
C PRO A 41 7.51 6.24 -9.59
N TRP A 42 7.61 7.56 -9.49
CA TRP A 42 6.84 8.37 -8.54
C TRP A 42 5.82 9.23 -9.29
N LEU A 43 4.70 9.51 -8.64
CA LEU A 43 3.65 10.37 -9.18
C LEU A 43 3.67 11.78 -8.59
N ALA A 44 4.07 11.95 -7.33
CA ALA A 44 4.08 13.25 -6.67
C ALA A 44 5.00 13.25 -5.44
N ASP A 45 5.38 14.44 -5.00
CA ASP A 45 5.89 14.70 -3.64
C ASP A 45 4.75 14.71 -2.63
N VAL A 46 5.05 14.30 -1.39
CA VAL A 46 4.10 14.21 -0.29
C VAL A 46 4.67 14.89 0.95
N ALA A 47 4.00 15.94 1.39
CA ALA A 47 4.28 16.60 2.66
C ALA A 47 3.28 16.14 3.73
N PHE A 48 3.75 16.09 4.96
CA PHE A 48 2.97 15.64 6.11
C PHE A 48 2.81 16.78 7.12
N GLU A 49 1.60 16.94 7.63
CA GLU A 49 1.32 17.79 8.79
C GLU A 49 0.51 16.97 9.79
N ILE A 50 1.03 16.89 11.02
CA ILE A 50 0.47 16.09 12.11
C ILE A 50 0.16 17.05 13.24
N ASP A 51 -1.12 17.06 13.64
CA ASP A 51 -1.64 17.91 14.72
C ASP A 51 -1.24 19.39 14.56
N GLY A 52 -1.34 19.89 13.32
CA GLY A 52 -1.09 21.29 12.97
C GLY A 52 0.39 21.67 12.81
N ARG A 53 1.33 20.73 13.00
CA ARG A 53 2.76 20.96 12.77
C ARG A 53 3.27 20.15 11.58
N ARG A 54 3.88 20.85 10.63
CA ARG A 54 4.58 20.25 9.48
C ARG A 54 5.74 19.39 9.97
N CYS A 55 5.90 18.23 9.35
CA CYS A 55 6.99 17.30 9.58
C CYS A 55 7.78 17.12 8.29
N SER A 56 9.09 16.86 8.39
CA SER A 56 9.94 16.53 7.24
C SER A 56 9.55 15.19 6.61
N SER A 57 9.05 14.26 7.42
CA SER A 57 8.55 12.96 6.97
C SER A 57 7.51 12.39 7.93
N LEU A 58 6.76 11.37 7.50
CA LEU A 58 5.90 10.60 8.40
C LEU A 58 6.71 9.77 9.41
N LEU A 59 7.92 9.33 9.04
CA LEU A 59 8.81 8.58 9.94
C LEU A 59 9.25 9.42 11.14
N GLU A 60 9.69 10.66 10.88
CA GLU A 60 10.01 11.63 11.94
C GLU A 60 8.79 11.82 12.85
N ALA A 61 7.62 12.04 12.26
CA ALA A 61 6.42 12.28 13.04
C ALA A 61 6.08 11.08 13.95
N LEU A 62 6.16 9.85 13.43
CA LEU A 62 5.93 8.63 14.20
C LEU A 62 6.93 8.47 15.36
N ALA A 63 8.19 8.86 15.15
CA ALA A 63 9.24 8.79 16.16
C ALA A 63 9.08 9.84 17.26
N GLU A 64 8.67 11.06 16.91
CA GLU A 64 8.73 12.20 17.83
C GLU A 64 7.42 12.53 18.53
N LYS A 65 6.27 12.28 17.88
CA LYS A 65 4.99 12.86 18.31
C LYS A 65 3.98 11.81 18.76
N ASP A 66 3.28 12.16 19.83
CA ASP A 66 2.01 11.51 20.15
C ASP A 66 0.93 11.98 19.18
N TRP A 67 -0.11 11.16 19.03
CA TRP A 67 -1.19 11.38 18.08
C TRP A 67 -2.39 12.04 18.77
N GLU A 68 -2.78 13.24 18.34
CA GLU A 68 -3.94 13.96 18.88
C GLU A 68 -5.19 13.86 17.98
N GLY A 69 -5.06 13.26 16.80
CA GLY A 69 -6.19 12.92 15.93
C GLY A 69 -6.10 13.45 14.50
N ARG A 70 -5.18 14.38 14.19
CA ARG A 70 -5.16 15.09 12.91
C ARG A 70 -3.96 14.68 12.05
N LEU A 71 -4.29 14.23 10.83
CA LEU A 71 -3.32 13.93 9.77
C LEU A 71 -3.67 14.72 8.54
N MET A 72 -2.68 15.38 7.95
CA MET A 72 -2.79 15.98 6.64
C MET A 72 -1.68 15.45 5.73
N LEU A 73 -2.09 14.91 4.57
CA LEU A 73 -1.21 14.54 3.47
C LEU A 73 -1.42 15.55 2.36
N ARG A 74 -0.37 16.28 1.99
CA ARG A 74 -0.41 17.22 0.86
C ARG A 74 0.45 16.70 -0.27
N PHE A 75 -0.15 16.55 -1.44
CA PHE A 75 0.52 16.09 -2.64
C PHE A 75 0.85 17.29 -3.52
N PHE A 76 2.10 17.38 -3.99
CA PHE A 76 2.57 18.49 -4.81
C PHE A 76 3.61 18.02 -5.84
N SER A 77 3.94 18.90 -6.78
CA SER A 77 4.82 18.57 -7.92
C SER A 77 4.36 17.30 -8.66
N PRO A 78 3.10 17.22 -9.10
CA PRO A 78 2.60 16.03 -9.79
C PRO A 78 3.39 15.79 -11.08
N SER A 79 3.78 14.55 -11.32
CA SER A 79 4.43 14.15 -12.55
C SER A 79 3.40 14.11 -13.67
N LEU A 80 3.52 15.06 -14.61
CA LEU A 80 2.59 15.19 -15.73
C LEU A 80 2.82 14.15 -16.84
N ASP A 81 4.05 13.62 -16.94
CA ASP A 81 4.43 12.62 -17.94
C ASP A 81 4.07 11.18 -17.54
N GLN A 82 3.78 10.95 -16.27
CA GLN A 82 3.50 9.61 -15.74
C GLN A 82 2.00 9.30 -15.88
N ASN A 83 1.67 8.01 -16.02
CA ASN A 83 0.29 7.57 -16.14
C ASN A 83 -0.35 7.39 -14.75
N TRP A 84 -1.35 8.22 -14.44
CA TRP A 84 -2.14 8.18 -13.21
C TRP A 84 -3.35 7.23 -13.30
N ASP A 85 -3.41 6.38 -14.33
CA ASP A 85 -4.53 5.50 -14.68
C ASP A 85 -5.22 4.73 -13.54
N TYR A 86 -4.47 4.35 -12.50
CA TYR A 86 -4.96 3.61 -11.32
C TYR A 86 -4.80 4.39 -10.00
N ASN A 87 -4.40 5.66 -10.05
CA ASN A 87 -4.29 6.56 -8.90
C ASN A 87 -5.09 7.83 -9.17
N ARG A 88 -5.98 8.25 -8.24
CA ARG A 88 -6.69 9.51 -8.41
C ARG A 88 -5.71 10.68 -8.13
N PRO A 89 -5.53 11.64 -9.06
CA PRO A 89 -4.77 12.85 -8.75
C PRO A 89 -5.43 13.61 -7.60
N THR A 90 -4.65 13.83 -6.55
CA THR A 90 -5.14 14.36 -5.28
C THR A 90 -4.19 15.46 -4.86
N TRP A 91 -4.72 16.55 -4.31
CA TRP A 91 -3.93 17.63 -3.69
C TRP A 91 -3.82 17.46 -2.18
N LEU A 92 -4.90 17.01 -1.55
CA LEU A 92 -5.02 17.00 -0.10
C LEU A 92 -5.82 15.81 0.39
N ILE A 93 -5.33 15.17 1.45
CA ILE A 93 -6.12 14.32 2.34
C ILE A 93 -5.99 14.90 3.74
N ARG A 94 -7.10 15.25 4.39
CA ARG A 94 -7.12 15.80 5.75
C ARG A 94 -8.06 15.00 6.63
N ILE A 95 -7.54 14.44 7.72
CA ILE A 95 -8.25 13.67 8.74
C ILE A 95 -8.34 14.49 10.02
N ILE A 96 -9.51 14.47 10.67
CA ILE A 96 -9.75 15.23 11.90
C ILE A 96 -9.77 14.32 13.13
N LYS A 97 -10.55 13.23 13.10
CA LYS A 97 -10.61 12.21 14.16
C LYS A 97 -11.23 10.91 13.64
N GLY A 98 -10.83 9.76 14.19
CA GLY A 98 -11.43 8.45 13.88
C GLY A 98 -11.21 7.96 12.43
N GLY A 99 -10.24 8.56 11.72
CA GLY A 99 -10.00 8.30 10.31
C GLY A 99 -11.04 8.95 9.37
N ILE A 100 -11.91 9.83 9.85
CA ILE A 100 -12.86 10.57 9.00
C ILE A 100 -12.24 11.88 8.58
N GLY A 101 -12.46 12.26 7.32
CA GLY A 101 -11.89 13.47 6.77
C GLY A 101 -12.36 13.81 5.38
N VAL A 102 -11.55 14.61 4.69
CA VAL A 102 -11.84 15.16 3.37
C VAL A 102 -10.66 14.88 2.44
N MET A 103 -10.98 14.54 1.20
CA MET A 103 -10.03 14.47 0.09
C MET A 103 -10.36 15.55 -0.93
N GLU A 104 -9.33 16.25 -1.42
CA GLU A 104 -9.45 17.21 -2.52
C GLU A 104 -8.67 16.68 -3.72
N SER A 105 -9.38 16.42 -4.81
CA SER A 105 -8.85 15.83 -6.04
C SER A 105 -9.11 16.73 -7.26
N PHE A 106 -8.42 16.45 -8.35
CA PHE A 106 -8.57 17.17 -9.61
C PHE A 106 -8.66 16.22 -10.79
N ASP A 107 -9.13 16.73 -11.92
CA ASP A 107 -9.50 15.89 -13.03
C ASP A 107 -8.32 15.44 -13.88
N TYR A 108 -8.34 14.14 -14.18
CA TYR A 108 -7.41 13.46 -15.06
C TYR A 108 -8.18 12.53 -15.97
N ASN A 109 -7.97 12.67 -17.27
CA ASN A 109 -8.59 11.84 -18.28
C ASN A 109 -7.52 11.13 -19.13
N PRO A 110 -7.29 9.82 -18.93
CA PRO A 110 -6.26 9.08 -19.66
C PRO A 110 -6.55 8.92 -21.15
N TYR A 111 -7.77 9.24 -21.61
CA TYR A 111 -8.20 9.09 -23.00
C TYR A 111 -7.98 10.33 -23.87
N THR A 112 -7.45 11.41 -23.30
CA THR A 112 -7.23 12.68 -24.00
C THR A 112 -5.73 12.94 -24.21
N LEU A 113 -5.39 13.69 -25.27
CA LEU A 113 -4.01 14.16 -25.47
C LEU A 113 -3.58 15.10 -24.34
N GLN A 114 -4.50 15.96 -23.89
CA GLN A 114 -4.33 16.80 -22.72
C GLN A 114 -4.95 16.11 -21.49
N LYS A 115 -4.17 15.21 -20.87
CA LYS A 115 -4.62 14.38 -19.75
C LYS A 115 -5.11 15.15 -18.51
N TRP A 116 -4.78 16.43 -18.41
CA TRP A 116 -5.06 17.29 -17.27
C TRP A 116 -6.00 18.40 -17.69
N ASP A 117 -7.16 18.45 -17.03
CA ASP A 117 -8.06 19.58 -17.17
C ASP A 117 -7.68 20.65 -16.15
N VAL A 118 -7.08 21.74 -16.63
CA VAL A 118 -6.61 22.85 -15.80
C VAL A 118 -7.77 23.77 -15.39
N GLU A 119 -8.91 23.68 -16.09
CA GLU A 119 -10.10 24.51 -15.84
C GLU A 119 -11.08 23.82 -14.88
N ALA A 120 -11.01 22.49 -14.77
CA ALA A 120 -11.80 21.73 -13.81
C ALA A 120 -11.45 22.11 -12.37
N GLY A 121 -12.46 22.57 -11.63
CA GLY A 121 -12.32 22.93 -10.22
C GLY A 121 -11.93 21.75 -9.32
N VAL A 122 -11.52 22.07 -8.09
CA VAL A 122 -11.20 21.07 -7.06
C VAL A 122 -12.46 20.27 -6.69
N GLN A 123 -12.42 18.95 -6.88
CA GLN A 123 -13.44 18.04 -6.37
C GLN A 123 -13.16 17.69 -4.92
N ARG A 124 -14.19 17.74 -4.06
CA ARG A 124 -14.05 17.53 -2.62
C ARG A 124 -14.96 16.39 -2.17
N ASP A 125 -14.36 15.32 -1.66
CA ASP A 125 -15.06 14.13 -1.18
C ASP A 125 -14.89 13.96 0.34
N GLU A 126 -15.98 13.59 1.02
CA GLU A 126 -15.89 13.05 2.37
C GLU A 126 -15.36 11.62 2.32
N ILE A 127 -14.40 11.32 3.18
CA ILE A 127 -13.72 10.03 3.18
C ILE A 127 -13.58 9.42 4.56
N ARG A 128 -13.53 8.09 4.57
CA ARG A 128 -12.95 7.30 5.65
C ARG A 128 -11.58 6.80 5.22
N LEU A 129 -10.54 7.14 5.96
CA LEU A 129 -9.17 6.72 5.71
C LEU A 129 -8.84 5.47 6.53
N ARG A 130 -8.20 4.52 5.86
CA ARG A 130 -7.52 3.38 6.46
C ARG A 130 -6.11 3.27 5.91
N ALA A 131 -5.25 2.55 6.61
CA ALA A 131 -3.87 2.33 6.24
C ALA A 131 -3.43 0.91 6.57
N HIS A 132 -2.48 0.38 5.80
CA HIS A 132 -1.72 -0.81 6.17
C HIS A 132 -0.30 -0.74 5.62
N PHE A 133 0.61 -1.49 6.22
CA PHE A 133 2.01 -1.52 5.80
C PHE A 133 2.17 -2.47 4.62
N THR A 134 2.72 -1.97 3.51
CA THR A 134 3.03 -2.78 2.33
C THR A 134 4.50 -3.18 2.28
N LYS A 135 5.38 -2.40 2.91
CA LYS A 135 6.78 -2.73 3.17
C LYS A 135 7.14 -2.22 4.57
N PHE A 136 7.74 -3.06 5.38
CA PHE A 136 8.08 -2.77 6.77
C PHE A 136 9.24 -3.64 7.23
N PHE A 137 9.83 -3.27 8.36
CA PHE A 137 10.87 -4.01 9.05
C PHE A 137 10.38 -4.40 10.44
N VAL A 138 10.54 -5.67 10.82
CA VAL A 138 10.31 -6.14 12.18
C VAL A 138 11.68 -6.47 12.77
N PRO A 139 12.17 -5.69 13.76
CA PRO A 139 13.43 -5.97 14.44
C PRO A 139 13.42 -7.36 15.08
N GLU A 140 14.57 -8.00 15.01
CA GLU A 140 14.81 -9.29 15.64
C GLU A 140 16.27 -9.38 16.07
N SER A 141 16.50 -9.79 17.31
CA SER A 141 17.84 -10.07 17.81
C SER A 141 18.48 -11.28 17.13
N ILE A 142 19.81 -11.37 17.17
CA ILE A 142 20.51 -12.56 16.67
C ILE A 142 20.03 -13.85 17.36
N LYS A 143 19.67 -13.76 18.65
CA LYS A 143 19.20 -14.91 19.44
C LYS A 143 17.84 -15.40 18.95
N SER A 144 16.90 -14.48 18.74
CA SER A 144 15.58 -14.82 18.21
C SER A 144 15.70 -15.34 16.78
N HIS A 145 16.55 -14.72 15.96
CA HIS A 145 16.77 -15.12 14.58
C HIS A 145 17.32 -16.56 14.48
N THR A 146 18.36 -16.88 15.28
CA THR A 146 18.91 -18.23 15.31
C THR A 146 17.89 -19.27 15.79
N ARG A 147 17.12 -18.94 16.83
CA ARG A 147 16.08 -19.85 17.35
C ARG A 147 15.03 -20.15 16.29
N ARG A 148 14.57 -19.12 15.59
CA ARG A 148 13.58 -19.26 14.52
C ARG A 148 14.13 -20.07 13.34
N ALA A 149 15.37 -19.80 12.93
CA ALA A 149 16.02 -20.56 11.86
C ALA A 149 16.15 -22.06 12.21
N GLN A 150 16.30 -22.39 13.50
CA GLN A 150 16.33 -23.78 13.98
C GLN A 150 14.95 -24.42 14.08
N SER A 151 13.92 -23.67 14.47
CA SER A 151 12.53 -24.18 14.55
C SER A 151 11.86 -24.30 13.19
N GLY A 152 12.34 -23.57 12.18
CA GLY A 152 11.70 -23.48 10.86
C GLY A 152 10.42 -22.65 10.87
N GLU A 153 10.14 -21.93 11.96
CA GLU A 153 8.98 -21.03 12.04
C GLU A 153 9.20 -19.81 11.13
N GLU A 154 8.15 -19.36 10.45
CA GLU A 154 8.20 -18.10 9.69
C GLU A 154 7.79 -16.93 10.58
N LEU A 155 8.44 -15.78 10.40
CA LEU A 155 7.99 -14.55 11.04
C LEU A 155 6.73 -14.05 10.32
N VAL A 156 5.58 -14.36 10.88
CA VAL A 156 4.30 -13.90 10.34
C VAL A 156 3.96 -12.55 10.97
N TYR A 157 3.97 -11.49 10.14
CA TYR A 157 3.41 -10.20 10.52
C TYR A 157 2.15 -9.89 9.71
N ALA A 158 1.01 -9.84 10.40
CA ALA A 158 -0.23 -9.33 9.83
C ALA A 158 -0.37 -7.84 10.18
N SER A 159 -0.28 -6.97 9.17
CA SER A 159 -0.51 -5.53 9.36
C SER A 159 -1.95 -5.28 9.82
N GLY A 160 -2.91 -5.95 9.18
CA GLY A 160 -4.33 -5.61 9.26
C GLY A 160 -4.61 -4.25 8.62
N LEU A 161 -5.89 -3.98 8.37
CA LEU A 161 -6.35 -2.69 7.87
C LEU A 161 -6.69 -1.78 9.06
N LEU A 162 -5.90 -0.73 9.25
CA LEU A 162 -5.89 0.10 10.44
C LEU A 162 -6.49 1.48 10.17
N THR A 163 -7.08 2.11 11.17
CA THR A 163 -7.25 3.57 11.22
C THR A 163 -5.87 4.25 11.31
N PRO A 164 -5.76 5.55 10.98
CA PRO A 164 -4.51 6.30 11.21
C PRO A 164 -4.03 6.25 12.67
N GLU A 165 -4.96 6.25 13.64
CA GLU A 165 -4.65 6.15 15.07
C GLU A 165 -4.11 4.76 15.44
N GLU A 166 -4.76 3.68 14.98
CA GLU A 166 -4.29 2.32 15.22
C GLU A 166 -2.94 2.06 14.56
N MET A 167 -2.72 2.62 13.36
CA MET A 167 -1.42 2.60 12.69
C MET A 167 -0.35 3.27 13.56
N TRP A 168 -0.64 4.47 14.08
CA TRP A 168 0.26 5.21 14.96
C TRP A 168 0.62 4.41 16.20
N ARG A 169 -0.40 3.85 16.87
CA ARG A 169 -0.25 3.02 18.05
C ARG A 169 0.62 1.79 17.75
N LYS A 170 0.34 1.09 16.66
CA LYS A 170 1.06 -0.14 16.27
C LYS A 170 2.56 0.11 16.05
N VAL A 171 2.94 1.25 15.49
CA VAL A 171 4.35 1.63 15.37
C VAL A 171 4.95 1.94 16.74
N ARG A 172 4.28 2.77 17.55
CA ARG A 172 4.79 3.19 18.88
C ARG A 172 4.77 2.09 19.95
N THR A 173 4.06 0.99 19.72
CA THR A 173 4.13 -0.22 20.55
C THR A 173 5.20 -1.21 20.08
N GLY A 174 6.06 -0.82 19.13
CA GLY A 174 7.17 -1.66 18.67
C GLY A 174 6.71 -2.91 17.92
N SER A 175 5.69 -2.79 17.05
CA SER A 175 5.27 -3.94 16.24
C SER A 175 5.98 -4.02 14.88
N ALA A 176 6.19 -2.90 14.20
CA ALA A 176 6.93 -2.83 12.94
C ALA A 176 7.34 -1.38 12.62
N ILE A 177 8.44 -1.24 11.88
CA ILE A 177 8.91 0.03 11.31
C ILE A 177 8.44 0.10 9.84
N PRO A 178 7.49 0.98 9.49
CA PRO A 178 6.96 1.05 8.13
C PRO A 178 7.96 1.74 7.19
N LEU A 179 8.20 1.17 6.02
CA LEU A 179 8.94 1.82 4.93
C LEU A 179 8.00 2.31 3.83
N GLN A 180 6.88 1.61 3.66
CA GLN A 180 5.82 1.96 2.72
C GLN A 180 4.45 1.72 3.37
N VAL A 181 3.55 2.68 3.18
CA VAL A 181 2.17 2.60 3.68
C VAL A 181 1.21 2.76 2.52
N ARG A 182 0.19 1.90 2.47
CA ARG A 182 -0.95 2.06 1.57
C ARG A 182 -2.11 2.68 2.32
N PHE A 183 -2.45 3.92 1.96
CA PHE A 183 -3.65 4.60 2.44
C PHE A 183 -4.82 4.30 1.51
N CYS A 184 -5.93 3.83 2.07
CA CYS A 184 -7.18 3.61 1.36
C CYS A 184 -8.21 4.65 1.83
N ALA A 185 -8.61 5.54 0.94
CA ALA A 185 -9.65 6.55 1.14
C ALA A 185 -10.97 6.04 0.55
N TYR A 186 -11.90 5.67 1.42
CA TYR A 186 -13.24 5.22 1.03
C TYR A 186 -14.18 6.41 1.00
N THR A 187 -14.82 6.66 -0.14
CA THR A 187 -15.97 7.55 -0.26
C THR A 187 -17.26 6.76 -0.01
N HIS A 188 -18.42 7.40 -0.18
CA HIS A 188 -19.71 6.70 -0.15
C HIS A 188 -19.87 5.67 -1.28
N THR A 189 -19.17 5.84 -2.40
CA THR A 189 -19.39 5.03 -3.61
C THR A 189 -18.19 4.19 -4.02
N THR A 190 -16.96 4.62 -3.68
CA THR A 190 -15.74 3.98 -4.19
C THR A 190 -14.58 4.07 -3.19
N ARG A 191 -13.40 3.62 -3.62
CA ARG A 191 -12.15 3.68 -2.86
C ARG A 191 -10.99 4.11 -3.75
N TYR A 192 -10.21 5.08 -3.26
CA TYR A 192 -8.91 5.45 -3.81
C TYR A 192 -7.78 4.92 -2.94
N ALA A 193 -6.72 4.38 -3.57
CA ALA A 193 -5.58 3.83 -2.86
C ALA A 193 -4.29 4.57 -3.24
N TYR A 194 -3.49 4.88 -2.21
CA TYR A 194 -2.25 5.65 -2.31
C TYR A 194 -1.13 4.92 -1.61
N GLU A 195 -0.14 4.45 -2.35
CA GLU A 195 1.08 3.88 -1.76
C GLU A 195 2.11 4.98 -1.58
N ILE A 196 2.52 5.23 -0.34
CA ILE A 196 3.45 6.29 0.02
C ILE A 196 4.76 5.66 0.45
N ASP A 197 5.84 6.04 -0.23
CA ASP A 197 7.22 5.77 0.18
C ASP A 197 7.58 6.74 1.31
N LEU A 198 7.69 6.22 2.54
CA LEU A 198 7.92 7.07 3.71
C LEU A 198 9.34 7.66 3.75
N PRO A 199 10.41 6.90 3.49
CA PRO A 199 11.78 7.45 3.46
C PRO A 199 11.96 8.61 2.47
N ARG A 200 11.26 8.59 1.33
CA ARG A 200 11.39 9.61 0.28
C ARG A 200 10.29 10.67 0.30
N GLY A 201 9.19 10.45 1.01
CA GLY A 201 8.02 11.33 0.97
C GLY A 201 7.41 11.41 -0.44
N LYS A 202 7.27 10.26 -1.12
CA LYS A 202 6.79 10.20 -2.52
C LYS A 202 5.56 9.32 -2.66
N LEU A 203 4.62 9.73 -3.49
CA LEU A 203 3.53 8.86 -3.96
C LEU A 203 4.07 7.90 -5.03
N VAL A 204 3.94 6.61 -4.79
CA VAL A 204 4.40 5.56 -5.72
C VAL A 204 3.37 5.39 -6.83
N ARG A 205 3.85 5.29 -8.08
CA ARG A 205 2.99 4.96 -9.23
C ARG A 205 2.49 3.52 -9.11
N ASP A 206 1.19 3.32 -9.32
CA ASP A 206 0.63 1.97 -9.45
C ASP A 206 1.31 1.22 -10.61
N PHE A 207 1.76 -0.01 -10.32
CA PHE A 207 2.53 -0.83 -11.27
C PHE A 207 1.79 -1.13 -12.58
N ARG A 208 0.45 -0.98 -12.61
CA ARG A 208 -0.37 -1.21 -13.79
C ARG A 208 -0.52 0.02 -14.67
N GLY A 209 -0.30 1.22 -14.14
CA GLY A 209 -0.49 2.46 -14.89
C GLY A 209 0.37 2.46 -16.14
N GLY A 210 -0.14 2.88 -17.29
CA GLY A 210 0.57 2.84 -18.58
C GLY A 210 0.92 1.46 -19.15
N VAL A 211 0.60 0.38 -18.44
CA VAL A 211 0.89 -1.01 -18.85
C VAL A 211 -0.41 -1.76 -19.16
N LEU A 212 -1.44 -1.57 -18.34
CA LEU A 212 -2.77 -2.14 -18.53
C LEU A 212 -3.80 -1.06 -18.85
N GLN A 213 -4.62 -1.30 -19.87
CA GLN A 213 -5.64 -0.36 -20.34
C GLN A 213 -6.73 -0.09 -19.28
N VAL A 214 -7.11 1.17 -19.08
CA VAL A 214 -8.10 1.58 -18.06
C VAL A 214 -9.53 1.13 -18.39
N THR A 215 -9.82 0.82 -19.66
CA THR A 215 -11.13 0.33 -20.13
C THR A 215 -11.57 -0.97 -19.45
N GLY A 216 -10.62 -1.80 -19.02
CA GLY A 216 -10.89 -3.05 -18.28
C GLY A 216 -11.05 -2.86 -16.77
N LYS A 217 -11.10 -1.63 -16.26
CA LYS A 217 -11.23 -1.36 -14.82
C LYS A 217 -12.64 -1.71 -14.35
N HIS A 218 -12.73 -2.56 -13.33
CA HIS A 218 -14.00 -2.92 -12.70
C HIS A 218 -14.45 -1.81 -11.75
N ILE A 219 -15.75 -1.46 -11.79
CA ILE A 219 -16.36 -0.57 -10.80
C ILE A 219 -16.76 -1.41 -9.59
N ARG A 220 -16.14 -1.17 -8.44
CA ARG A 220 -16.42 -1.86 -7.17
C ARG A 220 -17.07 -0.89 -6.20
N THR A 221 -17.99 -1.39 -5.40
CA THR A 221 -18.57 -0.64 -4.30
C THR A 221 -17.53 -0.38 -3.21
N ALA A 222 -17.75 0.64 -2.37
CA ALA A 222 -16.88 0.92 -1.23
C ALA A 222 -16.80 -0.27 -0.25
N GLN A 223 -17.88 -1.04 -0.09
CA GLN A 223 -17.92 -2.20 0.80
C GLN A 223 -17.06 -3.37 0.28
N GLU A 224 -17.16 -3.69 -1.01
CA GLU A 224 -16.29 -4.70 -1.64
C GLU A 224 -14.82 -4.30 -1.56
N CYS A 225 -14.52 -3.02 -1.83
CA CYS A 225 -13.16 -2.48 -1.69
C CYS A 225 -12.64 -2.63 -0.26
N TYR A 226 -13.49 -2.33 0.73
CA TYR A 226 -13.11 -2.44 2.14
C TYR A 226 -12.81 -3.89 2.53
N ALA A 227 -13.66 -4.85 2.13
CA ALA A 227 -13.42 -6.27 2.37
C ALA A 227 -12.12 -6.75 1.72
N PHE A 228 -11.88 -6.35 0.47
CA PHE A 228 -10.65 -6.67 -0.25
C PHE A 228 -9.41 -6.11 0.46
N ASP A 229 -9.40 -4.81 0.79
CA ASP A 229 -8.25 -4.18 1.44
C ASP A 229 -8.01 -4.76 2.84
N LYS A 230 -9.08 -5.13 3.56
CA LYS A 230 -8.98 -5.82 4.86
C LYS A 230 -8.31 -7.17 4.71
N LEU A 231 -8.78 -7.99 3.76
CA LEU A 231 -8.17 -9.28 3.47
C LEU A 231 -6.72 -9.11 3.05
N LEU A 232 -6.45 -8.24 2.06
CA LEU A 232 -5.12 -7.97 1.53
C LEU A 232 -4.13 -7.59 2.64
N ALA A 233 -4.55 -6.76 3.61
CA ALA A 233 -3.72 -6.31 4.71
C ALA A 233 -3.46 -7.36 5.80
N SER A 234 -4.33 -8.37 5.91
CA SER A 234 -4.25 -9.42 6.94
C SER A 234 -3.59 -10.71 6.45
N ILE A 235 -3.47 -10.94 5.15
CA ILE A 235 -2.82 -12.13 4.59
C ILE A 235 -1.38 -11.87 4.20
N ASP A 236 -0.51 -12.84 4.51
CA ASP A 236 0.82 -12.87 3.95
C ASP A 236 0.79 -13.49 2.56
N LEU A 237 1.20 -12.70 1.58
CA LEU A 237 1.27 -13.08 0.17
C LEU A 237 2.60 -12.57 -0.39
N PRO A 238 3.33 -13.41 -1.14
CA PRO A 238 4.47 -12.97 -1.91
C PRO A 238 4.10 -11.77 -2.79
N GLU A 239 5.02 -10.83 -2.98
CA GLU A 239 4.75 -9.54 -3.63
C GLU A 239 4.06 -9.70 -4.99
N ASN A 240 4.51 -10.64 -5.81
CA ASN A 240 3.91 -10.90 -7.13
C ASN A 240 2.48 -11.43 -7.02
N VAL A 241 2.19 -12.30 -6.05
CA VAL A 241 0.84 -12.84 -5.78
C VAL A 241 -0.08 -11.72 -5.28
N ARG A 242 0.42 -10.86 -4.40
CA ARG A 242 -0.29 -9.67 -3.91
C ARG A 242 -0.64 -8.70 -5.04
N LYS A 243 0.32 -8.39 -5.92
CA LYS A 243 0.10 -7.52 -7.07
C LYS A 243 -0.87 -8.15 -8.07
N ALA A 244 -0.75 -9.44 -8.37
CA ALA A 244 -1.72 -10.13 -9.21
C ALA A 244 -3.13 -10.10 -8.61
N PHE A 245 -3.26 -10.23 -7.29
CA PHE A 245 -4.54 -10.15 -6.60
C PHE A 245 -5.19 -8.77 -6.75
N VAL A 246 -4.41 -7.70 -6.57
CA VAL A 246 -4.84 -6.32 -6.83
C VAL A 246 -5.24 -6.14 -8.30
N THR A 247 -4.50 -6.70 -9.25
CA THR A 247 -4.86 -6.61 -10.67
C THR A 247 -6.21 -7.28 -10.95
N VAL A 248 -6.41 -8.51 -10.49
CA VAL A 248 -7.64 -9.28 -10.72
C VAL A 248 -8.84 -8.65 -10.01
N PHE A 249 -8.65 -8.05 -8.83
CA PHE A 249 -9.74 -7.39 -8.11
C PHE A 249 -10.27 -6.14 -8.83
N GLU A 250 -9.36 -5.35 -9.37
CA GLU A 250 -9.64 -4.04 -9.97
C GLU A 250 -9.98 -4.12 -11.46
N ARG A 251 -9.93 -5.31 -12.07
CA ARG A 251 -10.18 -5.51 -13.51
C ARG A 251 -11.21 -6.60 -13.77
N THR A 252 -11.95 -6.44 -14.86
CA THR A 252 -12.78 -7.50 -15.44
C THR A 252 -11.94 -8.39 -16.34
N ASP A 253 -12.23 -9.70 -16.36
CA ASP A 253 -11.66 -10.65 -17.32
C ASP A 253 -10.12 -10.64 -17.43
N THR A 254 -9.42 -10.65 -16.29
CA THR A 254 -7.95 -10.60 -16.29
C THR A 254 -7.37 -11.88 -16.90
N THR A 255 -6.41 -11.76 -17.81
CA THR A 255 -5.73 -12.90 -18.44
C THR A 255 -4.36 -13.17 -17.83
N VAL A 256 -3.77 -14.34 -18.13
CA VAL A 256 -2.36 -14.63 -17.81
C VAL A 256 -1.43 -13.59 -18.43
N PHE A 257 -1.71 -13.18 -19.67
CA PHE A 257 -0.91 -12.19 -20.40
C PHE A 257 -0.91 -10.83 -19.69
N ASP A 258 -2.07 -10.38 -19.18
CA ASP A 258 -2.15 -9.13 -18.41
C ASP A 258 -1.25 -9.17 -17.18
N ILE A 259 -1.24 -10.29 -16.44
CA ILE A 259 -0.38 -10.46 -15.26
C ILE A 259 1.10 -10.52 -15.66
N ALA A 260 1.44 -11.29 -16.69
CA ALA A 260 2.80 -11.41 -17.20
C ALA A 260 3.36 -10.03 -17.62
N HIS A 261 2.57 -9.28 -18.38
CA HIS A 261 2.93 -7.95 -18.86
C HIS A 261 3.02 -6.92 -17.72
N ALA A 262 2.02 -6.85 -16.84
CA ALA A 262 2.00 -5.90 -15.72
C ALA A 262 3.13 -6.12 -14.71
N LEU A 263 3.58 -7.36 -14.53
CA LEU A 263 4.61 -7.70 -13.55
C LEU A 263 5.99 -7.98 -14.18
N GLY A 264 6.12 -7.88 -15.50
CA GLY A 264 7.37 -8.13 -16.23
C GLY A 264 7.91 -9.54 -16.03
N MET A 265 7.03 -10.55 -16.08
CA MET A 265 7.38 -11.96 -15.82
C MET A 265 6.96 -12.90 -16.94
N LEU A 266 7.47 -14.13 -16.91
CA LEU A 266 7.10 -15.17 -17.86
C LEU A 266 5.67 -15.68 -17.61
N ASP A 267 4.99 -16.11 -18.68
CA ASP A 267 3.63 -16.68 -18.63
C ASP A 267 3.49 -17.82 -17.61
N ALA A 268 4.48 -18.71 -17.51
CA ALA A 268 4.46 -19.81 -16.54
C ALA A 268 4.46 -19.29 -15.09
N SER A 269 5.25 -18.25 -14.80
CA SER A 269 5.29 -17.59 -13.49
C SER A 269 3.98 -16.86 -13.20
N ALA A 270 3.39 -16.20 -14.20
CA ALA A 270 2.10 -15.54 -14.07
C ALA A 270 0.98 -16.54 -13.78
N ARG A 271 0.97 -17.70 -14.47
CA ARG A 271 0.05 -18.81 -14.19
C ARG A 271 0.19 -19.33 -12.77
N ASN A 272 1.41 -19.59 -12.31
CA ASN A 272 1.64 -20.06 -10.94
C ASN A 272 1.16 -19.04 -9.90
N THR A 273 1.37 -17.75 -10.17
CA THR A 273 0.90 -16.64 -9.33
C THR A 273 -0.63 -16.62 -9.24
N LEU A 274 -1.32 -16.79 -10.37
CA LEU A 274 -2.79 -16.87 -10.42
C LEU A 274 -3.32 -18.16 -9.77
N TYR A 275 -2.67 -19.31 -9.99
CA TYR A 275 -3.04 -20.58 -9.34
C TYR A 275 -2.92 -20.51 -7.82
N ALA A 276 -1.97 -19.73 -7.28
CA ALA A 276 -1.87 -19.49 -5.84
C ALA A 276 -3.11 -18.76 -5.27
N LEU A 277 -3.75 -17.88 -6.07
CA LEU A 277 -4.98 -17.19 -5.69
C LEU A 277 -6.22 -18.09 -5.87
N VAL A 278 -6.26 -18.87 -6.95
CA VAL A 278 -7.33 -19.84 -7.23
C VAL A 278 -7.38 -20.94 -6.17
N SER A 279 -6.24 -21.49 -5.77
CA SER A 279 -6.17 -22.50 -4.70
C SER A 279 -6.67 -21.99 -3.35
N ARG A 280 -6.54 -20.69 -3.10
CA ARG A 280 -7.12 -20.00 -1.92
C ARG A 280 -8.57 -19.56 -2.13
N LYS A 281 -9.18 -19.88 -3.27
CA LYS A 281 -10.55 -19.53 -3.68
C LYS A 281 -10.84 -18.03 -3.82
N PHE A 282 -9.83 -17.17 -3.71
CA PHE A 282 -9.98 -15.72 -3.87
C PHE A 282 -10.22 -15.28 -5.31
N VAL A 283 -9.88 -16.16 -6.26
CA VAL A 283 -10.04 -15.93 -7.70
C VAL A 283 -10.73 -17.15 -8.31
N THR A 284 -11.69 -16.91 -9.20
CA THR A 284 -12.31 -17.94 -10.04
C THR A 284 -11.71 -17.91 -11.44
N VAL A 285 -11.75 -19.06 -12.12
CA VAL A 285 -11.30 -19.20 -13.50
C VAL A 285 -12.53 -19.45 -14.37
N LYS A 286 -12.65 -18.70 -15.47
CA LYS A 286 -13.68 -18.91 -16.49
C LYS A 286 -13.06 -19.32 -17.81
N GLY A 287 -13.77 -20.14 -18.56
CA GLY A 287 -13.32 -20.65 -19.86
C GLY A 287 -12.29 -21.77 -19.75
N GLY A 288 -11.56 -21.99 -20.84
CA GLY A 288 -10.53 -23.02 -20.94
C GLY A 288 -9.31 -22.52 -21.71
N ARG A 289 -8.20 -23.24 -21.60
CA ARG A 289 -6.95 -22.85 -22.26
C ARG A 289 -7.13 -22.74 -23.78
N PRO A 290 -6.50 -21.74 -24.43
CA PRO A 290 -5.65 -20.68 -23.85
C PRO A 290 -6.40 -19.40 -23.43
N ARG A 291 -7.74 -19.37 -23.54
CA ARG A 291 -8.58 -18.18 -23.36
C ARG A 291 -9.25 -18.13 -21.99
N GLU A 292 -8.54 -18.60 -20.96
CA GLU A 292 -9.06 -18.55 -19.60
C GLU A 292 -8.92 -17.15 -19.03
N THR A 293 -9.98 -16.66 -18.38
CA THR A 293 -10.02 -15.38 -17.68
C THR A 293 -10.16 -15.62 -16.18
N TYR A 294 -9.63 -14.68 -15.40
CA TYR A 294 -9.56 -14.72 -13.95
C TYR A 294 -10.36 -13.55 -13.38
N GLU A 295 -11.22 -13.86 -12.42
CA GLU A 295 -12.07 -12.88 -11.75
C GLU A 295 -11.97 -13.00 -10.24
N ALA A 296 -12.08 -11.88 -9.53
CA ALA A 296 -12.11 -11.88 -8.08
C ALA A 296 -13.41 -12.52 -7.57
N ASN A 297 -13.26 -13.47 -6.64
CA ASN A 297 -14.38 -14.12 -5.96
C ASN A 297 -14.83 -13.27 -4.77
N ILE A 298 -15.74 -12.32 -5.01
CA ILE A 298 -16.17 -11.34 -4.02
C ILE A 298 -16.79 -11.98 -2.76
N ASP A 299 -17.54 -13.07 -2.93
CA ASP A 299 -18.17 -13.78 -1.81
C ASP A 299 -17.11 -14.39 -0.88
N GLU A 300 -16.10 -15.05 -1.46
CA GLU A 300 -15.00 -15.61 -0.68
C GLU A 300 -14.14 -14.53 -0.04
N ILE A 301 -13.85 -13.45 -0.77
CA ILE A 301 -13.08 -12.32 -0.26
C ILE A 301 -13.80 -11.71 0.95
N THR A 302 -15.11 -11.49 0.84
CA THR A 302 -15.93 -10.93 1.92
C THR A 302 -15.97 -11.86 3.12
N ARG A 303 -16.14 -13.17 2.90
CA ARG A 303 -16.14 -14.18 3.97
C ARG A 303 -14.79 -14.24 4.68
N ALA A 304 -13.70 -14.30 3.93
CA ALA A 304 -12.35 -14.35 4.46
C ALA A 304 -12.01 -13.05 5.22
N ALA A 305 -12.43 -11.90 4.71
CA ALA A 305 -12.27 -10.61 5.38
C ALA A 305 -13.04 -10.51 6.70
N ALA A 306 -14.18 -11.20 6.84
CA ALA A 306 -14.93 -11.24 8.09
C ALA A 306 -14.19 -12.01 9.20
N GLY A 307 -13.39 -13.03 8.84
CA GLY A 307 -12.56 -13.80 9.76
C GLY A 307 -11.15 -13.24 10.00
N ALA A 308 -10.74 -12.24 9.21
CA ALA A 308 -9.44 -11.57 9.27
C ALA A 308 -9.45 -10.30 10.15
#